data_AF-A0A258DWN8-F1
#
_entry.id   AF-A0A258DWN8-F1
#
_cell.length_a   1.000
_cell.length_b   1.000
_cell.length_c   1.000
_cell.angle_alpha   90.00
_cell.angle_beta   90.00
_cell.angle_gamma   90.00
#
_symmetry.space_group_name_H-M   'P 1'
#
loop_
_entity.id
_entity.type
_entity.pdbx_description
1 polymer ?
#
loop_
_entity_poly.entity_id
_entity_poly.type
_entity_poly.pdbx_seq_one_letter_code
_entity_poly.pdbx_strand_id
1 'polypeptide(L)'
;QPHLLSYIPLFPEPRQNGYKVLKTNTVKYRGNSYSLPFGTYKNEQTRVFVSEMDNQLMIKNDLATIIANHLIPSGTGNNVVNTNHRRDTSLKLESLREKVRAFFMHSPDIDAFIDQIDRLYPRYVRDQLSSLLTLSEKSGLIRAELALGFCVRNNLFSAGDLKSILESQDTEKRPEIPAIHIKPIGDAKTQLIVNIQPKKSDIARYESIFNQSMPVR
;
A
#
# COMPACT_ATOMS: atom_id res chain seq x y z
N GLN A 1 37.59 -23.65 -62.50
CA GLN A 1 36.67 -23.50 -61.36
C GLN A 1 37.20 -22.36 -60.50
N PRO A 2 36.51 -21.22 -60.38
CA PRO A 2 36.98 -20.14 -59.52
C PRO A 2 36.77 -20.57 -58.05
N HIS A 3 37.84 -20.53 -57.27
CA HIS A 3 37.82 -20.88 -55.84
C HIS A 3 37.24 -19.71 -55.05
N LEU A 4 36.28 -19.99 -54.16
CA LEU A 4 35.68 -18.96 -53.30
C LEU A 4 36.71 -18.48 -52.27
N LEU A 5 36.77 -17.16 -52.07
CA LEU A 5 37.58 -16.54 -51.04
C LEU A 5 37.06 -16.91 -49.64
N SER A 6 37.99 -17.08 -48.70
CA SER A 6 37.68 -17.41 -47.31
C SER A 6 36.89 -16.29 -46.65
N TYR A 7 35.71 -16.62 -46.12
CA TYR A 7 34.87 -15.69 -45.36
C TYR A 7 35.47 -15.47 -43.97
N ILE A 8 35.83 -14.21 -43.67
CA ILE A 8 36.29 -13.79 -42.35
C ILE A 8 35.14 -12.99 -41.70
N PRO A 9 34.49 -13.51 -40.64
CA PRO A 9 33.47 -12.75 -39.94
C PRO A 9 34.12 -11.59 -39.19
N LEU A 10 33.74 -10.37 -39.55
CA LEU A 10 34.06 -9.16 -38.77
C LEU A 10 33.11 -9.09 -37.58
N PHE A 11 33.58 -9.48 -36.40
CA PHE A 11 32.87 -9.21 -35.17
C PHE A 11 33.02 -7.72 -34.82
N PRO A 12 31.94 -6.97 -34.60
CA PRO A 12 32.06 -5.58 -34.18
C PRO A 12 32.71 -5.54 -32.80
N GLU A 13 33.86 -4.87 -32.70
CA GLU A 13 34.51 -4.55 -31.42
C GLU A 13 33.50 -3.86 -30.48
N PRO A 14 33.49 -4.19 -29.18
CA PRO A 14 32.64 -3.51 -28.22
C PRO A 14 32.96 -2.02 -28.26
N ARG A 15 31.96 -1.20 -28.56
CA ARG A 15 32.12 0.25 -28.64
C ARG A 15 32.62 0.75 -27.28
N GLN A 16 33.91 1.09 -27.19
CA GLN A 16 34.50 1.70 -25.99
C GLN A 16 33.75 2.98 -25.59
N ASN A 17 33.14 3.65 -26.57
CA ASN A 17 32.29 4.81 -26.38
C ASN A 17 30.85 4.31 -26.18
N GLY A 18 30.42 4.19 -24.92
CA GLY A 18 29.09 3.69 -24.51
C GLY A 18 27.89 4.20 -25.32
N TYR A 19 26.76 3.50 -25.19
CA TYR A 19 25.56 3.67 -26.00
C TYR A 19 24.84 4.98 -25.67
N LYS A 20 24.46 5.75 -26.70
CA LYS A 20 23.70 6.99 -26.54
C LYS A 20 22.30 6.69 -26.01
N VAL A 21 21.89 7.45 -24.99
CA VAL A 21 20.52 7.42 -24.48
C VAL A 21 19.63 8.36 -25.30
N LEU A 22 18.44 7.91 -25.66
CA LEU A 22 17.44 8.72 -26.36
C LEU A 22 16.64 9.59 -25.38
N LYS A 23 16.07 10.70 -25.88
CA LYS A 23 15.18 11.61 -25.12
C LYS A 23 14.02 10.88 -24.41
N THR A 24 13.61 9.72 -24.92
CA THR A 24 12.58 8.86 -24.33
C THR A 24 13.10 7.94 -23.20
N ASN A 25 14.29 8.19 -22.63
CA ASN A 25 14.98 7.31 -21.69
C ASN A 25 15.05 5.87 -22.21
N THR A 26 15.54 5.69 -23.43
CA THR A 26 15.64 4.38 -24.10
C THR A 26 17.02 4.23 -24.71
N VAL A 27 17.56 3.01 -24.68
CA VAL A 27 18.80 2.65 -25.40
C VAL A 27 18.53 1.58 -26.44
N LYS A 28 19.18 1.68 -27.60
CA LYS A 28 19.11 0.67 -28.65
C LYS A 28 20.32 -0.25 -28.57
N TYR A 29 20.07 -1.55 -28.50
CA TYR A 29 21.12 -2.57 -28.44
C TYR A 29 20.69 -3.81 -29.22
N ARG A 30 21.57 -4.31 -30.10
CA ARG A 30 21.33 -5.47 -31.00
C ARG A 30 19.95 -5.46 -31.69
N GLY A 31 19.55 -4.30 -32.23
CA GLY A 31 18.27 -4.16 -32.93
C GLY A 31 17.02 -4.13 -32.04
N ASN A 32 17.18 -4.25 -30.71
CA ASN A 32 16.11 -4.13 -29.73
C ASN A 32 16.22 -2.78 -28.98
N SER A 33 15.10 -2.30 -28.44
CA SER A 33 15.04 -1.08 -27.63
C SER A 33 14.77 -1.43 -26.17
N TYR A 34 15.52 -0.84 -25.25
CA TYR A 34 15.43 -1.11 -23.81
C TYR A 34 15.15 0.18 -23.06
N SER A 35 14.11 0.17 -22.23
CA SER A 35 13.77 1.31 -21.36
C SER A 35 14.82 1.51 -20.26
N LEU A 36 15.06 2.76 -19.87
CA LEU A 36 15.91 3.17 -18.76
C LEU A 36 15.11 3.96 -17.74
N PRO A 37 15.51 3.97 -16.46
CA PRO A 37 14.86 4.78 -15.43
C PRO A 37 14.70 6.23 -15.84
N PHE A 38 13.60 6.84 -15.40
CA PHE A 38 13.36 8.27 -15.58
C PHE A 38 14.54 9.10 -15.02
N GLY A 39 14.94 10.15 -15.74
CA GLY A 39 16.09 10.97 -15.37
C GLY A 39 17.45 10.42 -15.82
N THR A 40 17.50 9.24 -16.47
CA THR A 40 18.75 8.73 -17.06
C THR A 40 19.25 9.65 -18.18
N TYR A 41 18.36 10.11 -19.06
CA TYR A 41 18.68 11.09 -20.10
C TYR A 41 18.82 12.49 -19.49
N LYS A 42 20.04 13.04 -19.49
CA LYS A 42 20.30 14.43 -19.05
C LYS A 42 20.49 15.37 -20.25
N ASN A 43 21.27 14.93 -21.23
CA ASN A 43 21.65 15.70 -22.41
C ASN A 43 22.04 14.78 -23.58
N GLU A 44 22.38 15.35 -24.74
CA GLU A 44 22.74 14.55 -25.92
C GLU A 44 24.05 13.75 -25.79
N GLN A 45 24.85 14.08 -24.78
CA GLN A 45 26.10 13.40 -24.44
C GLN A 45 25.91 12.25 -23.45
N THR A 46 24.69 12.04 -22.94
CA THR A 46 24.39 10.96 -21.99
C THR A 46 24.63 9.60 -22.64
N ARG A 47 25.53 8.82 -22.02
CA ARG A 47 25.91 7.47 -22.44
C ARG A 47 25.68 6.46 -21.33
N VAL A 48 25.37 5.24 -21.72
CA VAL A 48 25.25 4.09 -20.83
C VAL A 48 26.12 2.94 -21.34
N PHE A 49 26.65 2.15 -20.42
CA PHE A 49 27.48 1.00 -20.73
C PHE A 49 26.64 -0.26 -20.57
N VAL A 50 26.74 -1.17 -21.53
CA VAL A 50 25.95 -2.40 -21.53
C VAL A 50 26.88 -3.59 -21.49
N SER A 51 26.53 -4.60 -20.70
CA SER A 51 27.23 -5.87 -20.60
C SER A 51 26.21 -6.99 -20.63
N GLU A 52 26.49 -8.03 -21.41
CA GLU A 52 25.67 -9.23 -21.48
C GLU A 52 26.18 -10.26 -20.47
N MET A 53 25.29 -10.80 -19.62
CA MET A 53 25.58 -11.88 -18.68
C MET A 53 24.33 -12.75 -18.54
N ASP A 54 24.46 -14.07 -18.71
CA ASP A 54 23.37 -15.05 -18.52
C ASP A 54 22.04 -14.70 -19.24
N ASN A 55 22.13 -14.31 -20.52
CA ASN A 55 20.99 -13.88 -21.34
C ASN A 55 20.24 -12.63 -20.80
N GLN A 56 20.89 -11.88 -19.91
CA GLN A 56 20.43 -10.59 -19.43
C GLN A 56 21.35 -9.47 -19.93
N LEU A 57 20.73 -8.34 -20.26
CA LEU A 57 21.40 -7.10 -20.56
C LEU A 57 21.47 -6.25 -19.30
N MET A 58 22.68 -6.14 -18.74
CA MET A 58 22.96 -5.26 -17.63
C MET A 58 23.42 -3.90 -18.16
N ILE A 59 22.76 -2.84 -17.71
CA ILE A 59 23.01 -1.47 -18.15
C ILE A 59 23.53 -0.66 -16.97
N LYS A 60 24.67 0.01 -17.17
CA LYS A 60 25.37 0.83 -16.18
C LYS A 60 25.46 2.28 -16.62
N ASN A 61 25.49 3.20 -15.66
CA ASN A 61 25.81 4.60 -15.90
C ASN A 61 27.33 4.82 -16.03
N ASP A 62 27.72 6.08 -16.20
CA ASP A 62 29.10 6.57 -16.20
C ASP A 62 29.85 6.33 -14.88
N LEU A 63 29.13 6.23 -13.76
CA LEU A 63 29.67 5.88 -12.44
C LEU A 63 29.78 4.36 -12.20
N ALA A 64 29.63 3.55 -13.24
CA ALA A 64 29.61 2.08 -13.19
C ALA A 64 28.51 1.45 -12.29
N THR A 65 27.53 2.25 -11.85
CA THR A 65 26.35 1.79 -11.13
C THR A 65 25.35 1.15 -12.09
N ILE A 66 24.80 0.00 -11.72
CA ILE A 66 23.75 -0.68 -12.48
C ILE A 66 22.46 0.14 -12.38
N ILE A 67 21.92 0.54 -13.54
CA ILE A 67 20.69 1.35 -13.62
C ILE A 67 19.50 0.55 -14.16
N ALA A 68 19.75 -0.51 -14.93
CA ALA A 68 18.69 -1.35 -15.48
C ALA A 68 19.21 -2.74 -15.83
N ASN A 69 18.36 -3.75 -15.61
CA ASN A 69 18.58 -5.12 -16.07
C ASN A 69 17.38 -5.54 -16.90
N HIS A 70 17.63 -6.14 -18.07
CA HIS A 70 16.60 -6.60 -18.99
C HIS A 70 16.90 -8.01 -19.49
N LEU A 71 15.87 -8.78 -19.80
CA LEU A 71 16.03 -10.03 -20.53
C LEU A 71 16.26 -9.73 -22.02
N ILE A 72 17.19 -10.44 -22.67
CA ILE A 72 17.45 -10.30 -24.10
C ILE A 72 16.48 -11.21 -24.87
N PRO A 73 15.51 -10.64 -25.63
CA PRO A 73 14.56 -11.43 -26.39
C PRO A 73 15.22 -12.04 -27.64
N SER A 74 14.69 -13.18 -28.08
CA SER A 74 15.10 -13.80 -29.34
C SER A 74 14.67 -12.93 -30.53
N GLY A 75 15.64 -12.56 -31.38
CA GLY A 75 15.41 -11.75 -32.58
C GLY A 75 15.58 -10.24 -32.38
N THR A 76 15.17 -9.47 -33.39
CA THR A 76 15.35 -8.00 -33.47
C THR A 76 14.01 -7.28 -33.62
N GLY A 77 13.95 -6.01 -33.18
CA GLY A 77 12.74 -5.17 -33.28
C GLY A 77 11.87 -5.15 -32.03
N ASN A 78 12.28 -5.83 -30.95
CA ASN A 78 11.54 -5.85 -29.70
C ASN A 78 11.71 -4.55 -28.90
N ASN A 79 10.65 -4.15 -28.20
CA ASN A 79 10.67 -3.04 -27.24
C ASN A 79 10.53 -3.58 -25.81
N VAL A 80 11.64 -3.67 -25.11
CA VAL A 80 11.74 -4.21 -23.75
C VAL A 80 11.57 -3.07 -22.74
N VAL A 81 10.34 -2.94 -22.24
CA VAL A 81 9.96 -1.87 -21.31
C VAL A 81 9.78 -2.44 -19.91
N ASN A 82 10.46 -1.85 -18.93
CA ASN A 82 10.17 -2.04 -17.52
C ASN A 82 9.21 -0.94 -17.08
N THR A 83 8.01 -1.32 -16.64
CA THR A 83 6.95 -0.39 -16.20
C THR A 83 7.42 0.53 -15.09
N ASN A 84 8.34 0.09 -14.23
CA ASN A 84 8.89 0.89 -13.13
C ASN A 84 9.79 2.03 -13.61
N HIS A 85 10.40 1.91 -14.79
CA HIS A 85 11.29 2.94 -15.35
C HIS A 85 10.57 4.23 -15.76
N ARG A 86 9.26 4.15 -16.04
CA ARG A 86 8.47 5.31 -16.51
C ARG A 86 7.96 6.21 -15.38
N ARG A 87 8.14 5.85 -14.12
CA ARG A 87 7.56 6.59 -12.98
C ARG A 87 8.61 6.90 -11.93
N ASP A 88 8.75 8.17 -11.59
CA ASP A 88 9.32 8.59 -10.32
C ASP A 88 8.37 8.19 -9.19
N THR A 89 8.60 7.01 -8.63
CA THR A 89 7.73 6.41 -7.63
C THR A 89 8.03 6.99 -6.24
N SER A 90 9.27 7.41 -5.99
CA SER A 90 9.73 7.95 -4.70
C SER A 90 9.14 9.32 -4.38
N LEU A 91 9.19 10.29 -5.31
CA LEU A 91 8.59 11.63 -5.10
C LEU A 91 7.08 11.56 -4.83
N LYS A 92 6.39 10.63 -5.50
CA LYS A 92 4.96 10.36 -5.27
C LYS A 92 4.69 9.62 -3.96
N LEU A 93 5.66 8.89 -3.42
CA LEU A 93 5.51 8.18 -2.15
C LEU A 93 5.69 9.14 -0.97
N GLU A 94 6.70 10.03 -1.01
CA GLU A 94 6.87 11.04 0.05
C GLU A 94 5.67 11.98 0.11
N SER A 95 5.17 12.44 -1.04
CA SER A 95 3.93 13.22 -1.07
C SER A 95 2.70 12.45 -0.59
N LEU A 96 2.68 11.12 -0.72
CA LEU A 96 1.61 10.29 -0.14
C LEU A 96 1.74 10.19 1.38
N ARG A 97 2.95 9.99 1.91
CA ARG A 97 3.21 10.03 3.35
C ARG A 97 2.78 11.36 3.95
N GLU A 98 3.14 12.46 3.29
CA GLU A 98 2.77 13.80 3.73
C GLU A 98 1.24 14.01 3.73
N LYS A 99 0.53 13.52 2.72
CA LYS A 99 -0.94 13.58 2.69
C LYS A 99 -1.57 12.80 3.84
N VAL A 100 -1.05 11.61 4.13
CA VAL A 100 -1.53 10.80 5.26
C VAL A 100 -1.27 11.53 6.57
N ARG A 101 -0.06 12.05 6.78
CA ARG A 101 0.29 12.84 7.97
C ARG A 101 -0.60 14.06 8.14
N ALA A 102 -0.80 14.82 7.06
CA ALA A 102 -1.65 16.00 7.05
C ALA A 102 -3.12 15.67 7.37
N PHE A 103 -3.63 14.53 6.88
CA PHE A 103 -4.98 14.07 7.22
C PHE A 103 -5.15 13.86 8.73
N PHE A 104 -4.16 13.24 9.38
CA PHE A 104 -4.15 13.00 10.83
C PHE A 104 -3.52 14.14 11.65
N MET A 105 -3.43 15.35 11.09
CA MET A 105 -2.87 16.54 11.76
C MET A 105 -1.48 16.31 12.39
N HIS A 106 -0.64 15.49 11.76
CA HIS A 106 0.70 15.14 12.27
C HIS A 106 0.70 14.54 13.69
N SER A 107 -0.31 13.72 14.00
CA SER A 107 -0.34 12.96 15.25
C SER A 107 0.88 12.01 15.37
N PRO A 108 1.49 11.86 16.55
CA PRO A 108 2.61 10.93 16.74
C PRO A 108 2.22 9.47 16.44
N ASP A 109 0.94 9.13 16.60
CA ASP A 109 0.42 7.80 16.30
C ASP A 109 0.51 7.48 14.80
N ILE A 110 0.31 8.47 13.92
CA ILE A 110 0.40 8.23 12.47
C ILE A 110 1.84 8.06 12.02
N ASP A 111 2.78 8.78 12.64
CA ASP A 111 4.21 8.63 12.33
C ASP A 111 4.69 7.24 12.74
N ALA A 112 4.35 6.78 13.94
CA ALA A 112 4.65 5.42 14.38
C ALA A 112 4.02 4.36 13.45
N PHE A 113 2.81 4.60 12.96
CA PHE A 113 2.11 3.70 12.05
C PHE A 113 2.78 3.63 10.67
N ILE A 114 3.18 4.77 10.11
CA ILE A 114 3.89 4.85 8.82
C ILE A 114 5.25 4.15 8.92
N ASP A 115 6.03 4.43 9.96
CA ASP A 115 7.35 3.82 10.17
C ASP A 115 7.24 2.29 10.25
N GLN A 116 6.19 1.81 10.90
CA GLN A 116 5.96 0.38 11.03
C GLN A 116 5.46 -0.27 9.73
N ILE A 117 4.67 0.44 8.91
CA ILE A 117 4.34 0.00 7.55
C ILE A 117 5.58 -0.08 6.68
N ASP A 118 6.46 0.92 6.74
CA ASP A 118 7.71 0.94 5.97
C ASP A 118 8.60 -0.27 6.33
N ARG A 119 8.59 -0.68 7.61
CA ARG A 119 9.32 -1.85 8.10
C ARG A 119 8.68 -3.19 7.72
N LEU A 120 7.37 -3.33 7.90
CA LEU A 120 6.65 -4.60 7.69
C LEU A 120 6.36 -4.88 6.22
N TYR A 121 6.08 -3.84 5.45
CA TYR A 121 5.59 -3.95 4.07
C TYR A 121 6.36 -3.05 3.08
N PRO A 122 7.70 -3.15 2.98
CA PRO A 122 8.51 -2.25 2.14
C PRO A 122 8.12 -2.28 0.65
N ARG A 123 7.62 -3.43 0.16
CA ARG A 123 7.11 -3.58 -1.21
C ARG A 123 5.71 -2.97 -1.41
N TYR A 124 4.90 -2.90 -0.36
CA TYR A 124 3.47 -2.55 -0.43
C TYR A 124 3.13 -1.25 0.29
N VAL A 125 4.13 -0.45 0.71
CA VAL A 125 3.93 0.83 1.42
C VAL A 125 2.91 1.71 0.72
N ARG A 126 3.04 1.88 -0.61
CA ARG A 126 2.12 2.71 -1.38
C ARG A 126 0.68 2.23 -1.27
N ASP A 127 0.45 0.93 -1.43
CA ASP A 127 -0.89 0.36 -1.43
C ASP A 127 -1.51 0.44 -0.03
N GLN A 128 -0.70 0.20 1.01
CA GLN A 128 -1.08 0.35 2.41
C GLN A 128 -1.45 1.80 2.73
N LEU A 129 -0.59 2.78 2.42
CA LEU A 129 -0.84 4.20 2.67
C LEU A 129 -2.00 4.75 1.85
N SER A 130 -2.14 4.31 0.60
CA SER A 130 -3.25 4.72 -0.26
C SER A 130 -4.58 4.18 0.28
N SER A 131 -4.61 2.90 0.67
CA SER A 131 -5.79 2.27 1.27
C SER A 131 -6.14 2.94 2.60
N LEU A 132 -5.14 3.21 3.44
CA LEU A 132 -5.30 3.92 4.70
C LEU A 132 -5.93 5.30 4.50
N LEU A 133 -5.41 6.09 3.55
CA LEU A 133 -5.94 7.42 3.25
C LEU A 133 -7.39 7.35 2.77
N THR A 134 -7.70 6.46 1.81
CA THR A 134 -9.06 6.30 1.28
C THR A 134 -10.05 5.83 2.35
N LEU A 135 -9.66 4.91 3.23
CA LEU A 135 -10.49 4.45 4.34
C LEU A 135 -10.76 5.60 5.31
N SER A 136 -9.74 6.37 5.65
CA SER A 136 -9.82 7.48 6.60
C SER A 136 -10.68 8.63 6.07
N GLU A 137 -10.53 8.98 4.79
CA GLU A 137 -11.40 9.94 4.09
C GLU A 137 -12.87 9.50 4.09
N LYS A 138 -13.13 8.20 3.90
CA LYS A 138 -14.49 7.64 3.89
C LYS A 138 -15.14 7.65 5.27
N SER A 139 -14.41 7.29 6.33
CA SER A 139 -14.95 7.22 7.69
C SER A 139 -15.05 8.59 8.39
N GLY A 140 -14.26 9.55 7.94
CA GLY A 140 -14.08 10.86 8.55
C GLY A 140 -12.99 10.86 9.63
N LEU A 141 -12.42 12.05 9.89
CA LEU A 141 -11.25 12.27 10.74
C LEU A 141 -11.39 11.67 12.14
N ILE A 142 -12.48 12.00 12.84
CA ILE A 142 -12.69 11.59 14.25
C ILE A 142 -12.70 10.07 14.41
N ARG A 143 -13.37 9.36 13.49
CA ARG A 143 -13.41 7.88 13.52
C ARG A 143 -12.06 7.28 13.17
N ALA A 144 -11.41 7.83 12.15
CA ALA A 144 -10.10 7.37 11.72
C ALA A 144 -9.05 7.51 12.83
N GLU A 145 -9.06 8.63 13.57
CA GLU A 145 -8.14 8.88 14.69
C GLU A 145 -8.38 7.91 15.86
N LEU A 146 -9.64 7.65 16.22
CA LEU A 146 -9.99 6.64 17.23
C LEU A 146 -9.55 5.23 16.82
N ALA A 147 -9.77 4.88 15.56
CA ALA A 147 -9.34 3.59 15.01
C ALA A 147 -7.80 3.48 14.98
N LEU A 148 -7.10 4.55 14.60
CA LEU A 148 -5.64 4.61 14.59
C LEU A 148 -5.06 4.43 15.99
N GLY A 149 -5.59 5.14 17.00
CA GLY A 149 -5.16 4.96 18.39
C GLY A 149 -5.44 3.56 18.92
N PHE A 150 -6.49 2.89 18.45
CA PHE A 150 -6.70 1.47 18.74
C PHE A 150 -5.68 0.57 18.05
N CYS A 151 -5.36 0.84 16.77
CA CYS A 151 -4.37 0.09 16.01
C CYS A 151 -2.99 0.15 16.67
N VAL A 152 -2.52 1.34 17.04
CA VAL A 152 -1.21 1.55 17.67
C VAL A 152 -1.12 0.82 19.02
N ARG A 153 -2.18 0.93 19.86
CA ARG A 153 -2.22 0.23 21.16
C ARG A 153 -2.16 -1.29 21.06
N ASN A 154 -2.72 -1.86 19.99
CA ASN A 154 -2.79 -3.31 19.78
C ASN A 154 -1.70 -3.84 18.82
N ASN A 155 -0.76 -2.99 18.41
CA ASN A 155 0.28 -3.32 17.42
C ASN A 155 -0.27 -3.86 16.09
N LEU A 156 -1.40 -3.32 15.63
CA LEU A 156 -2.02 -3.66 14.35
C LEU A 156 -1.59 -2.63 13.32
N PHE A 157 -0.71 -3.01 12.39
CA PHE A 157 -0.03 -2.07 11.48
C PHE A 157 -0.30 -2.38 10.01
N SER A 158 -1.57 -2.63 9.66
CA SER A 158 -2.04 -2.87 8.30
C SER A 158 -3.28 -2.04 8.01
N ALA A 159 -3.42 -1.57 6.77
CA ALA A 159 -4.66 -0.91 6.33
C ALA A 159 -5.87 -1.85 6.40
N GLY A 160 -5.64 -3.17 6.28
CA GLY A 160 -6.69 -4.18 6.47
C GLY A 160 -7.23 -4.22 7.90
N ASP A 161 -6.35 -4.11 8.89
CA ASP A 161 -6.75 -4.13 10.30
C ASP A 161 -7.56 -2.87 10.65
N LEU A 162 -7.10 -1.72 10.17
CA LEU A 162 -7.80 -0.45 10.34
C LEU A 162 -9.20 -0.50 9.68
N LYS A 163 -9.32 -1.13 8.51
CA LYS A 163 -10.62 -1.38 7.88
C LYS A 163 -11.53 -2.22 8.78
N SER A 164 -11.04 -3.34 9.30
CA SER A 164 -11.82 -4.20 10.19
C SER A 164 -12.28 -3.48 11.46
N ILE A 165 -11.45 -2.62 12.03
CA ILE A 165 -11.79 -1.81 13.20
C ILE A 165 -12.87 -0.78 12.84
N LEU A 166 -12.74 -0.08 11.71
CA LEU A 166 -13.76 0.87 11.26
C LEU A 166 -15.11 0.20 11.02
N GLU A 167 -15.12 -0.99 10.40
CA GLU A 167 -16.34 -1.77 10.17
C GLU A 167 -16.96 -2.25 11.51
N SER A 168 -16.14 -2.62 12.49
CA SER A 168 -16.62 -3.01 13.82
C SER A 168 -17.29 -1.84 14.57
N GLN A 169 -16.76 -0.62 14.42
CA GLN A 169 -17.34 0.59 15.03
C GLN A 169 -18.70 0.96 14.43
N ASP A 170 -18.93 0.69 13.15
CA ASP A 170 -20.24 0.87 12.52
C ASP A 170 -21.28 -0.13 13.07
N THR A 171 -20.83 -1.30 13.52
CA THR A 171 -21.69 -2.37 14.05
C THR A 171 -22.03 -2.16 15.53
N GLU A 172 -21.17 -1.48 16.30
CA GLU A 172 -21.42 -1.10 17.70
C GLU A 172 -22.41 0.06 17.87
N LYS A 173 -22.84 0.71 16.77
CA LYS A 173 -24.17 1.31 16.75
C LYS A 173 -25.17 0.16 16.81
N ARG A 174 -25.37 -0.36 18.01
CA ARG A 174 -26.47 -1.24 18.36
C ARG A 174 -27.70 -0.62 17.70
N PRO A 175 -28.34 -1.27 16.71
CA PRO A 175 -29.64 -0.79 16.29
C PRO A 175 -30.43 -0.72 17.59
N GLU A 176 -30.98 0.45 17.92
CA GLU A 176 -32.07 0.51 18.88
C GLU A 176 -33.01 -0.57 18.40
N ILE A 177 -33.04 -1.71 19.09
CA ILE A 177 -33.90 -2.83 18.67
C ILE A 177 -35.27 -2.18 18.70
N PRO A 178 -35.93 -1.95 17.55
CA PRO A 178 -37.22 -1.28 17.56
C PRO A 178 -38.06 -2.15 18.46
N ALA A 179 -38.55 -1.57 19.56
CA ALA A 179 -39.24 -2.30 20.61
C ALA A 179 -40.23 -3.23 19.92
N ILE A 180 -39.99 -4.55 20.01
CA ILE A 180 -40.80 -5.53 19.30
C ILE A 180 -42.21 -5.34 19.80
N HIS A 181 -43.07 -4.75 18.97
CA HIS A 181 -44.46 -4.49 19.32
C HIS A 181 -45.22 -5.79 19.14
N ILE A 182 -45.16 -6.65 20.16
CA ILE A 182 -45.88 -7.92 20.18
C ILE A 182 -47.38 -7.57 20.25
N LYS A 183 -48.16 -7.97 19.24
CA LYS A 183 -49.62 -7.93 19.29
C LYS A 183 -50.10 -9.21 19.97
N PRO A 184 -50.53 -9.18 21.23
CA PRO A 184 -51.02 -10.39 21.89
C PRO A 184 -52.33 -10.85 21.24
N ILE A 185 -52.45 -12.16 21.05
CA ILE A 185 -53.72 -12.78 20.65
C ILE A 185 -54.55 -12.94 21.92
N GLY A 186 -55.61 -12.14 22.08
CA GLY A 186 -56.49 -12.21 23.24
C GLY A 186 -57.41 -11.01 23.42
N ASP A 187 -58.24 -11.09 24.45
CA ASP A 187 -59.24 -10.08 24.81
C ASP A 187 -58.60 -8.82 25.41
N ALA A 188 -59.38 -7.75 25.64
CA ALA A 188 -58.88 -6.46 26.15
C ALA A 188 -58.05 -6.56 27.45
N LYS A 189 -58.32 -7.56 28.29
CA LYS A 189 -57.55 -7.85 29.51
C LYS A 189 -56.10 -8.29 29.22
N THR A 190 -55.91 -9.11 28.19
CA THR A 190 -54.58 -9.62 27.79
C THR A 190 -53.71 -8.48 27.26
N GLN A 191 -54.30 -7.54 26.53
CA GLN A 191 -53.58 -6.35 26.05
C GLN A 191 -53.09 -5.46 27.19
N LEU A 192 -53.89 -5.32 28.26
CA LEU A 192 -53.50 -4.53 29.42
C LEU A 192 -52.29 -5.15 30.13
N ILE A 193 -52.29 -6.47 30.34
CA ILE A 193 -51.22 -7.19 31.07
C ILE A 193 -49.87 -7.10 30.33
N VAL A 194 -49.88 -7.24 29.00
CA VAL A 194 -48.67 -7.17 28.16
C VAL A 194 -47.99 -5.80 28.20
N ASN A 195 -48.77 -4.74 28.42
CA ASN A 195 -48.27 -3.36 28.48
C ASN A 195 -47.84 -2.94 29.90
N ILE A 196 -47.99 -3.79 30.93
CA ILE A 196 -47.53 -3.47 32.28
C ILE A 196 -46.01 -3.49 32.32
N GLN A 197 -45.39 -2.34 32.60
CA GLN A 197 -43.96 -2.28 32.91
C GLN A 197 -43.76 -2.46 34.42
N PRO A 198 -43.10 -3.54 34.88
CA PRO A 198 -42.80 -3.70 36.29
C PRO A 198 -41.79 -2.65 36.74
N LYS A 199 -41.91 -2.19 37.98
CA LYS A 199 -40.91 -1.31 38.59
C LYS A 199 -39.58 -2.07 38.66
N LYS A 200 -38.56 -1.56 37.96
CA LYS A 200 -37.20 -2.09 38.03
C LYS A 200 -36.58 -1.66 39.36
N SER A 201 -35.93 -2.59 40.04
CA SER A 201 -35.12 -2.29 41.21
C SER A 201 -33.82 -1.61 40.78
N ASP A 202 -33.34 -0.66 41.58
CA ASP A 202 -31.99 -0.14 41.41
C ASP A 202 -30.95 -1.22 41.76
N ILE A 203 -30.01 -1.46 40.86
CA ILE A 203 -28.95 -2.46 41.03
C ILE A 203 -27.99 -2.09 42.17
N ALA A 204 -27.81 -0.79 42.45
CA ALA A 204 -26.96 -0.30 43.53
C ALA A 204 -27.43 -0.82 44.90
N ARG A 205 -28.73 -1.10 45.02
CA ARG A 205 -29.32 -1.70 46.23
C ARG A 205 -28.80 -3.12 46.49
N TYR A 206 -28.53 -3.90 45.46
CA TYR A 206 -27.98 -5.24 45.61
C TYR A 206 -26.46 -5.21 45.83
N GLU A 207 -25.76 -4.30 45.16
CA GLU A 207 -24.32 -4.11 45.35
C GLU A 207 -23.97 -3.75 46.79
N SER A 208 -24.76 -2.87 47.43
CA SER A 208 -24.53 -2.50 48.83
C SER A 208 -24.68 -3.69 49.81
N ILE A 209 -25.64 -4.59 49.56
CA ILE A 209 -25.85 -5.79 50.39
C ILE A 209 -24.71 -6.80 50.20
N PHE A 210 -24.25 -6.98 48.97
CA PHE A 210 -23.14 -7.88 48.66
C PHE A 210 -21.80 -7.37 49.21
N ASN A 211 -21.54 -6.07 49.09
CA ASN A 211 -20.29 -5.48 49.56
C ASN A 211 -20.22 -5.35 51.09
N GLN A 212 -21.35 -5.28 51.78
CA GLN A 212 -21.41 -5.31 53.26
C GLN A 212 -21.23 -6.72 53.85
N SER A 213 -21.50 -7.77 53.07
CA SER A 213 -21.45 -9.16 53.56
C SER A 213 -20.10 -9.86 53.37
N MET A 214 -19.12 -9.18 52.75
CA MET A 214 -17.74 -9.64 52.67
C MET A 214 -16.89 -8.96 53.76
N PRO A 215 -16.63 -9.62 54.91
CA PRO A 215 -15.61 -9.13 55.81
C PRO A 215 -14.27 -9.20 55.07
N VAL A 216 -13.66 -8.04 54.85
CA VAL A 216 -12.30 -7.90 54.34
C VAL A 216 -11.39 -8.73 55.26
N ARG A 217 -10.80 -9.80 54.70
CA ARG A 217 -9.73 -10.56 55.33
C ARG A 217 -8.38 -9.96 54.96
#